data_AF-A0A0K8PAC5-F1
#
_entry.id   AF-A0A0K8PAC5-F1
#
_cell.length_a   1.000
_cell.length_b   1.000
_cell.length_c   1.000
_cell.angle_alpha   90.00
_cell.angle_beta   90.00
_cell.angle_gamma   90.00
#
_symmetry.space_group_name_H-M   'P 1'
#
loop_
_entity.id
_entity.type
_entity.pdbx_description
1 polymer ?
#
loop_
_entity_poly.entity_id
_entity_poly.type
_entity_poly.pdbx_seq_one_letter_code
_entity_poly.pdbx_strand_id
1 'polypeptide(L)'
;MKDDRYRHELKYLINLPDWALLRARMKGIIPPDENAGTSGEYWIRSLYFDDYWDSAYQEKEDGILLRHKYRLRVYNCSDRFIKLERKNKYGQYILKESAPVTRSETELILCGEYDFLKKSKYNLLHYRDDPI
;
A
#
# COMPACT_ATOMS: atom_id res chain seq x y z
N MET A 1 -0.90 -14.57 -15.71
CA MET A 1 -1.85 -14.40 -14.59
C MET A 1 -1.06 -13.97 -13.37
N LYS A 2 -1.42 -12.87 -12.72
CA LYS A 2 -0.79 -12.43 -11.47
C LYS A 2 -1.39 -13.31 -10.37
N ASP A 3 -0.54 -13.95 -9.59
CA ASP A 3 -0.95 -14.89 -8.56
C ASP A 3 -1.44 -14.09 -7.33
N ASP A 4 -2.74 -13.82 -7.28
CA ASP A 4 -3.41 -13.05 -6.22
C ASP A 4 -3.57 -13.93 -4.96
N ARG A 5 -2.43 -14.34 -4.39
CA ARG A 5 -2.39 -15.10 -3.15
C ARG A 5 -2.58 -14.18 -1.95
N TYR A 6 -3.59 -14.52 -1.15
CA TYR A 6 -3.74 -13.98 0.18
C TYR A 6 -2.52 -14.31 1.05
N ARG A 7 -2.10 -13.33 1.85
CA ARG A 7 -0.97 -13.44 2.77
C ARG A 7 -1.45 -13.26 4.20
N HIS A 8 -0.74 -13.92 5.12
CA HIS A 8 -0.89 -13.69 6.55
C HIS A 8 0.24 -12.76 7.01
N GLU A 9 -0.12 -11.58 7.53
CA GLU A 9 0.85 -10.56 7.99
C GLU A 9 0.64 -10.29 9.49
N LEU A 10 1.67 -10.56 10.30
CA LEU A 10 1.68 -10.27 11.74
C LEU A 10 2.44 -8.98 12.03
N LYS A 11 1.96 -8.18 12.98
CA LYS A 11 2.57 -6.91 13.39
C LYS A 11 2.78 -6.89 14.89
N TYR A 12 3.96 -6.45 15.30
CA TYR A 12 4.37 -6.37 16.69
C TYR A 12 4.87 -4.96 16.98
N LEU A 13 4.52 -4.44 18.16
CA LEU A 13 5.15 -3.24 18.68
C LEU A 13 6.52 -3.64 19.24
N ILE A 14 7.57 -2.91 18.84
CA ILE A 14 8.93 -3.12 19.33
C ILE A 14 9.49 -1.79 19.85
N ASN A 15 10.32 -1.87 20.87
CA ASN A 15 11.07 -0.71 21.38
C ASN A 15 12.47 -0.66 20.72
N LEU A 16 13.24 0.38 21.06
CA LEU A 16 14.57 0.60 20.48
C LEU A 16 15.58 -0.52 20.84
N PRO A 17 15.68 -1.00 22.10
CA PRO A 17 16.49 -2.18 22.44
C PRO A 17 16.15 -3.44 21.62
N ASP A 18 14.85 -3.78 21.51
CA ASP A 18 14.38 -4.95 20.76
C ASP A 18 14.74 -4.82 19.28
N TRP A 19 14.55 -3.63 18.71
CA TRP A 19 14.96 -3.33 17.34
C TRP A 19 16.46 -3.57 17.11
N ALA A 20 17.32 -3.08 18.00
CA ALA A 20 18.77 -3.23 17.86
C ALA A 20 19.19 -4.71 17.93
N LEU A 21 18.60 -5.47 18.86
CA LEU A 21 18.84 -6.90 19.01
C LEU A 21 18.37 -7.70 17.78
N LEU A 22 17.15 -7.43 17.29
CA LEU A 22 16.60 -8.08 16.11
C LEU A 22 17.43 -7.77 14.86
N ARG A 23 17.83 -6.52 14.66
CA ARG A 23 18.68 -6.11 13.53
C ARG A 23 20.01 -6.87 13.52
N ALA A 24 20.65 -7.01 14.68
CA ALA A 24 21.91 -7.76 14.81
C ALA A 24 21.74 -9.24 14.48
N ARG A 25 20.67 -9.88 14.97
CA ARG A 25 20.38 -11.30 14.72
C ARG A 25 19.99 -11.60 13.27
N MET A 26 19.16 -10.73 12.67
CA MET A 26 18.65 -10.95 11.31
C MET A 26 19.70 -10.73 10.23
N LYS A 27 20.76 -9.94 10.50
CA LYS A 27 21.81 -9.61 9.52
C LYS A 27 22.48 -10.84 8.88
N GLY A 28 22.56 -11.96 9.60
CA GLY A 28 23.14 -13.20 9.09
C GLY A 28 22.16 -14.13 8.34
N ILE A 29 20.86 -13.81 8.35
CA ILE A 29 19.80 -14.70 7.86
C ILE A 29 19.02 -14.05 6.72
N ILE A 30 18.79 -12.74 6.78
CA ILE A 30 17.98 -11.99 5.84
C ILE A 30 18.89 -11.00 5.10
N PRO A 31 18.99 -11.10 3.75
CA PRO A 31 19.76 -10.13 2.98
C PRO A 31 19.12 -8.74 3.04
N PRO A 32 19.92 -7.66 2.96
CA PRO A 32 19.40 -6.31 2.82
C PRO A 32 18.50 -6.17 1.58
N ASP A 33 17.50 -5.28 1.65
CA ASP A 33 16.68 -4.92 0.49
C ASP A 33 17.55 -4.19 -0.54
N GLU A 34 17.61 -4.71 -1.77
CA GLU A 34 18.40 -4.15 -2.87
C GLU A 34 17.96 -2.73 -3.28
N ASN A 35 16.72 -2.35 -2.93
CA ASN A 35 16.19 -1.01 -3.20
C ASN A 35 16.55 0.00 -2.11
N ALA A 36 17.15 -0.44 -1.01
CA ALA A 36 17.61 0.46 0.04
C ALA A 36 18.85 1.25 -0.43
N GLY A 37 18.97 2.50 0.03
CA GLY A 37 20.13 3.33 -0.29
C GLY A 37 21.42 2.79 0.33
N THR A 38 22.53 3.51 0.14
CA THR A 38 23.85 3.14 0.71
C THR A 38 23.87 3.04 2.23
N SER A 39 22.95 3.72 2.93
CA SER A 39 22.74 3.61 4.38
C SER A 39 21.97 2.36 4.80
N GLY A 40 21.41 1.58 3.86
CA GLY A 40 20.49 0.47 4.12
C GLY A 40 19.08 0.92 4.46
N GLU A 41 18.72 2.17 4.15
CA GLU A 41 17.44 2.79 4.47
C GLU A 41 16.80 3.45 3.24
N TYR A 42 15.48 3.64 3.28
CA TYR A 42 14.73 4.41 2.30
C TYR A 42 13.50 5.05 2.95
N TRP A 43 13.07 6.17 2.41
CA TRP A 43 11.90 6.88 2.92
C TRP A 43 10.65 6.42 2.20
N ILE A 44 9.57 6.24 2.95
CA ILE A 44 8.26 5.90 2.41
C ILE A 44 7.28 6.99 2.83
N ARG A 45 6.53 7.54 1.88
CA ARG A 45 5.37 8.38 2.17
C ARG A 45 4.13 7.75 1.53
N SER A 46 3.02 7.74 2.26
CA SER A 46 1.75 7.23 1.76
C SER A 46 0.64 8.21 2.08
N LEU A 47 -0.11 8.61 1.06
CA LEU A 47 -1.35 9.37 1.16
C LEU A 47 -2.51 8.38 1.10
N TYR A 48 -3.30 8.30 2.17
CA TYR A 48 -4.48 7.44 2.23
C TYR A 48 -5.70 8.18 1.71
N PHE A 49 -6.56 7.46 1.01
CA PHE A 49 -7.84 7.95 0.53
C PHE A 49 -8.96 7.33 1.37
N ASP A 50 -9.98 8.13 1.61
CA ASP A 50 -11.25 7.73 2.20
C ASP A 50 -12.38 8.42 1.41
N ASP A 51 -13.62 8.05 1.71
CA ASP A 51 -14.78 8.76 1.17
C ASP A 51 -15.20 9.91 2.09
N TYR A 52 -16.23 10.65 1.68
CA TYR A 52 -16.77 11.77 2.45
C TYR A 52 -17.31 11.35 3.83
N TRP A 53 -17.63 10.06 4.02
CA TRP A 53 -18.21 9.52 5.23
C TRP A 53 -17.18 8.86 6.15
N ASP A 54 -15.89 8.93 5.81
CA ASP A 54 -14.81 8.23 6.49
C ASP A 54 -15.07 6.72 6.61
N SER A 55 -15.71 6.11 5.60
CA SER A 55 -16.13 4.70 5.65
C SER A 55 -14.95 3.76 5.89
N ALA A 56 -13.79 3.99 5.25
CA ALA A 56 -12.64 3.09 5.39
C ALA A 56 -11.93 3.21 6.76
N TYR A 57 -12.12 4.34 7.44
CA TYR A 57 -11.81 4.49 8.86
C TYR A 57 -12.81 3.71 9.71
N GLN A 58 -14.11 3.95 9.53
CA GLN A 58 -15.17 3.37 10.36
C GLN A 58 -15.21 1.84 10.24
N GLU A 59 -15.16 1.28 9.03
CA GLU A 59 -15.07 -0.17 8.79
C GLU A 59 -13.91 -0.83 9.53
N LYS A 60 -12.80 -0.10 9.69
CA LYS A 60 -11.60 -0.60 10.34
C LYS A 60 -11.74 -0.58 11.87
N GLU A 61 -12.44 0.40 12.43
CA GLU A 61 -12.76 0.47 13.86
C GLU A 61 -13.85 -0.56 14.23
N ASP A 62 -14.88 -0.70 13.40
CA ASP A 62 -15.98 -1.67 13.60
C ASP A 62 -15.57 -3.13 13.36
N GLY A 63 -14.36 -3.36 12.88
CA GLY A 63 -13.84 -4.70 12.67
C GLY A 63 -14.46 -5.43 11.47
N ILE A 64 -15.00 -4.70 10.49
CA ILE A 64 -15.62 -5.27 9.29
C ILE A 64 -14.66 -6.25 8.61
N LEU A 65 -15.22 -7.40 8.23
CA LEU A 65 -14.48 -8.56 7.74
C LEU A 65 -13.76 -8.25 6.42
N LEU A 66 -14.51 -7.75 5.44
CA LEU A 66 -14.03 -7.31 4.14
C LEU A 66 -13.88 -5.80 4.16
N ARG A 67 -12.66 -5.30 3.94
CA ARG A 67 -12.42 -3.85 3.85
C ARG A 67 -11.28 -3.52 2.91
N HIS A 68 -11.36 -2.34 2.32
CA HIS A 68 -10.39 -1.85 1.34
C HIS A 68 -9.65 -0.63 1.89
N LYS A 69 -8.36 -0.52 1.59
CA LYS A 69 -7.58 0.70 1.85
C LYS A 69 -6.82 1.11 0.62
N TYR A 70 -7.15 2.28 0.09
CA TYR A 70 -6.48 2.90 -1.05
C TYR A 70 -5.41 3.87 -0.58
N ARG A 71 -4.28 3.88 -1.28
CA ARG A 71 -3.21 4.85 -1.03
C ARG A 71 -2.36 5.13 -2.25
N LEU A 72 -1.92 6.38 -2.38
CA LEU A 72 -0.77 6.73 -3.20
C LEU A 72 0.50 6.60 -2.37
N ARG A 73 1.54 6.02 -2.94
CA ARG A 73 2.83 5.81 -2.27
C ARG A 73 3.97 6.33 -3.13
N VAL A 74 4.88 7.05 -2.48
CA VAL A 74 6.16 7.51 -3.05
C VAL A 74 7.32 7.09 -2.16
N TYR A 75 8.51 7.05 -2.76
CA TYR A 75 9.75 6.66 -2.09
C TYR A 75 10.77 7.80 -2.17
N ASN A 76 11.59 7.96 -1.12
CA ASN A 76 12.70 8.92 -1.09
C ASN A 76 12.29 10.36 -1.43
N CYS A 77 11.07 10.75 -1.02
CA CYS A 77 10.47 12.06 -1.32
C CYS A 77 10.51 12.44 -2.81
N SER A 78 10.49 11.44 -3.69
CA SER A 78 10.58 11.61 -5.14
C SER A 78 9.32 11.10 -5.84
N ASP A 79 8.90 11.80 -6.88
CA ASP A 79 7.78 11.45 -7.76
C ASP A 79 8.20 10.62 -8.99
N ARG A 80 9.48 10.23 -9.08
CA ARG A 80 9.99 9.31 -10.12
C ARG A 80 9.26 7.97 -10.14
N PHE A 81 8.76 7.55 -8.98
CA PHE A 81 8.05 6.30 -8.82
C PHE A 81 6.88 6.46 -7.85
N ILE A 82 5.68 6.53 -8.42
CA ILE A 82 4.43 6.64 -7.68
C ILE A 82 3.61 5.37 -7.91
N LYS A 83 3.06 4.82 -6.84
CA LYS A 83 2.16 3.67 -6.88
C LYS A 83 0.81 4.03 -6.29
N LEU A 84 -0.26 3.76 -7.03
CA LEU A 84 -1.57 3.57 -6.42
C LEU A 84 -1.65 2.12 -5.93
N GLU A 85 -2.00 1.94 -4.66
CA GLU A 85 -2.08 0.64 -4.03
C GLU A 85 -3.45 0.45 -3.39
N ARG A 86 -4.00 -0.77 -3.50
CA ARG A 86 -5.18 -1.22 -2.75
C ARG A 86 -4.78 -2.38 -1.87
N LYS A 87 -5.12 -2.28 -0.58
CA LYS A 87 -5.00 -3.38 0.37
C LYS A 87 -6.40 -3.90 0.67
N ASN A 88 -6.71 -5.10 0.18
CA ASN A 88 -7.94 -5.82 0.51
C ASN A 88 -7.66 -6.68 1.75
N LYS A 89 -8.52 -6.56 2.75
CA LYS A 89 -8.43 -7.36 3.96
C LYS A 89 -9.69 -8.19 4.10
N TYR A 90 -9.51 -9.50 4.31
CA TYR A 90 -10.55 -10.44 4.65
C TYR A 90 -10.16 -11.14 5.95
N GLY A 91 -10.70 -10.68 7.09
CA GLY A 91 -10.28 -11.16 8.41
C GLY A 91 -8.78 -10.95 8.64
N GLN A 92 -8.01 -12.03 8.75
CA GLN A 92 -6.54 -11.98 8.92
C GLN A 92 -5.77 -12.00 7.59
N TYR A 93 -6.46 -12.28 6.48
CA TYR A 93 -5.86 -12.42 5.17
C TYR A 93 -5.77 -11.08 4.45
N ILE A 94 -4.67 -10.88 3.77
CA ILE A 94 -4.34 -9.65 3.07
C ILE A 94 -3.99 -9.94 1.62
N LEU A 95 -4.67 -9.26 0.72
CA LEU A 95 -4.31 -9.17 -0.69
C LEU A 95 -3.87 -7.73 -0.99
N LYS A 96 -2.74 -7.60 -1.69
CA LYS A 96 -2.19 -6.30 -2.07
C LYS A 96 -2.12 -6.18 -3.58
N GLU A 97 -2.79 -5.19 -4.10
CA GLU A 97 -2.72 -4.80 -5.50
C GLU A 97 -1.99 -3.46 -5.61
N SER A 98 -1.29 -3.26 -6.74
CA SER A 98 -0.65 -1.98 -7.03
C SER A 98 -0.54 -1.74 -8.53
N ALA A 99 -0.63 -0.48 -8.91
CA ALA A 99 -0.42 0.01 -10.26
C ALA A 99 0.50 1.24 -10.20
N PRO A 100 1.47 1.37 -11.13
CA PRO A 100 2.22 2.61 -11.26
C PRO A 100 1.29 3.71 -11.79
N VAL A 101 1.49 4.93 -11.32
CA VAL A 101 0.83 6.12 -11.85
C VAL A 101 1.89 7.19 -12.10
N THR A 102 1.67 8.00 -13.12
CA THR A 102 2.52 9.15 -13.42
C THR A 102 2.21 10.32 -12.48
N ARG A 103 3.09 11.32 -12.47
CA ARG A 103 2.83 12.56 -11.72
C ARG A 103 1.57 13.26 -12.21
N SER A 104 1.36 13.37 -13.52
CA SER A 104 0.16 13.98 -14.10
C SER A 104 -1.12 13.24 -13.72
N GLU A 105 -1.11 11.90 -13.80
CA GLU A 105 -2.25 11.08 -13.36
C GLU A 105 -2.51 11.23 -11.86
N THR A 106 -1.45 11.40 -11.06
CA THR A 106 -1.57 11.68 -9.63
C THR A 106 -2.27 13.00 -9.38
N GLU A 107 -1.89 14.08 -10.09
CA GLU A 107 -2.58 15.37 -9.96
C GLU A 107 -4.05 15.28 -10.37
N LEU A 108 -4.37 14.54 -11.44
CA LEU A 108 -5.76 14.30 -11.84
C LEU A 108 -6.55 13.60 -10.72
N ILE A 109 -5.99 12.56 -10.09
CA ILE A 109 -6.60 11.87 -8.94
C ILE A 109 -6.86 12.86 -7.79
N LEU A 110 -5.90 13.73 -7.48
CA LEU A 110 -6.02 14.70 -6.39
C LEU A 110 -7.06 15.80 -6.69
N CYS A 111 -7.26 16.13 -7.96
CA CYS A 111 -8.28 17.07 -8.41
C CYS A 111 -9.68 16.46 -8.55
N GLY A 112 -9.85 15.15 -8.31
CA GLY A 112 -11.14 14.47 -8.49
C GLY A 112 -11.41 13.99 -9.92
N GLU A 113 -10.43 14.12 -10.82
CA GLU A 113 -10.55 13.78 -12.24
C GLU A 113 -10.16 12.32 -12.49
N TYR A 114 -11.13 11.41 -12.38
CA TYR A 114 -10.89 9.97 -12.39
C TYR A 114 -11.12 9.30 -13.75
N ASP A 115 -11.58 10.02 -14.78
CA ASP A 115 -11.98 9.42 -16.05
C ASP A 115 -10.85 8.70 -16.79
N PHE A 116 -9.60 9.13 -16.60
CA PHE A 116 -8.45 8.47 -17.20
C PHE A 116 -8.25 7.04 -16.67
N LEU A 117 -8.71 6.75 -15.45
CA LEU A 117 -8.59 5.43 -14.83
C LEU A 117 -9.33 4.35 -15.64
N LYS A 118 -10.47 4.70 -16.24
CA LYS A 118 -11.25 3.81 -17.13
C LYS A 118 -10.45 3.32 -18.34
N LYS A 119 -9.50 4.12 -18.83
CA LYS A 119 -8.65 3.83 -20.00
C LYS A 119 -7.32 3.20 -19.62
N SER A 120 -7.04 3.05 -18.33
CA SER A 120 -5.78 2.49 -17.87
C SER A 120 -5.62 1.03 -18.28
N LYS A 121 -4.39 0.56 -18.44
CA LYS A 121 -4.10 -0.86 -18.72
C LYS A 121 -4.01 -1.71 -17.45
N TYR A 122 -4.07 -1.07 -16.27
CA TYR A 122 -3.94 -1.74 -14.99
C TYR A 122 -5.31 -2.00 -14.37
N ASN A 123 -5.62 -3.28 -14.13
CA ASN A 123 -6.91 -3.71 -13.58
C ASN A 123 -7.31 -3.02 -12.27
N LEU A 124 -6.34 -2.63 -11.45
CA LEU A 124 -6.58 -1.88 -10.21
C LEU A 124 -7.25 -0.52 -10.43
N LEU A 125 -7.09 0.04 -11.63
CA LEU A 125 -7.60 1.35 -12.01
C LEU A 125 -8.96 1.23 -12.73
N HIS A 126 -9.46 0.02 -12.97
CA HIS A 126 -10.82 -0.16 -13.47
C HIS A 126 -11.78 -0.27 -12.30
N TYR A 127 -12.85 0.54 -12.35
CA TYR A 127 -14.01 0.35 -11.49
C TYR A 127 -14.58 -1.05 -11.79
N ARG A 128 -14.54 -1.93 -10.79
CA ARG A 128 -15.24 -3.22 -10.81
C ARG A 128 -16.37 -3.10 -9.81
N ASP A 129 -17.58 -3.42 -10.25
CA ASP A 129 -18.70 -3.70 -9.36
C ASP A 129 -18.34 -4.96 -8.55
N ASP A 130 -17.52 -4.79 -7.51
CA ASP A 130 -17.28 -5.83 -6.52
C ASP A 130 -18.60 -5.94 -5.71
N PRO A 131 -19.32 -7.08 -5.77
CA PRO A 131 -20.57 -7.23 -5.02
C PRO A 131 -20.27 -7.15 -3.53
N ILE A 132 -21.08 -6.36 -2.82
CA ILE A 132 -21.12 -6.27 -1.35
C ILE A 132 -21.43 -7.64 -0.74
#